data_AF-A0A363MWT7-F1
#
_entry.id   AF-A0A363MWT7-F1
#
_cell.length_a   1.000
_cell.length_b   1.000
_cell.length_c   1.000
_cell.angle_alpha   90.00
_cell.angle_beta   90.00
_cell.angle_gamma   90.00
#
_symmetry.space_group_name_H-M   'P 1'
#
loop_
_entity.id
_entity.type
_entity.pdbx_description
1 polymer ?
#
loop_
_entity_poly.entity_id
_entity_poly.type
_entity_poly.pdbx_seq_one_letter_code
_entity_poly.pdbx_strand_id
1 'polypeptide(L)'
;MRENILLLLQIITVDFFTAFGLYSILFLIVSIFIKKPILYKIDEEAVKFISLAGVIYFTVWIIGIFVFYAESNPEEKSAMLNRMFGEYWFGIWSQPILWFALTQLLRFKKVSKNALFRIVFSFLLIVSIERFMIFIITLHRDYLPSSWTMYRDLDIYPSNFFLALLMKIMVFLLFVGIYYLVKIQIEKITKTKRIEN
;
A
#
# COMPACT_ATOMS: atom_id res chain seq x y z
N MET A 1 14.66 -1.56 18.50
CA MET A 1 14.08 -0.46 17.68
C MET A 1 13.68 -0.95 16.29
N ARG A 2 14.49 -1.80 15.65
CA ARG A 2 14.21 -2.45 14.35
C ARG A 2 12.82 -3.07 14.22
N GLU A 3 12.39 -3.87 15.19
CA GLU A 3 11.09 -4.58 15.14
C GLU A 3 9.91 -3.62 15.00
N ASN A 4 9.91 -2.51 15.73
CA ASN A 4 8.86 -1.49 15.66
C ASN A 4 8.82 -0.83 14.27
N ILE A 5 9.97 -0.59 13.64
CA ILE A 5 10.06 -0.02 12.29
C ILE A 5 9.50 -1.02 11.26
N LEU A 6 9.87 -2.29 11.35
CA LEU A 6 9.37 -3.33 10.46
C LEU A 6 7.86 -3.50 10.60
N LEU A 7 7.37 -3.53 11.84
CA LEU A 7 5.94 -3.59 12.13
C LEU A 7 5.21 -2.39 11.51
N LEU A 8 5.74 -1.17 11.68
CA LEU A 8 5.14 0.03 11.10
C LEU A 8 5.08 -0.03 9.56
N LEU A 9 6.17 -0.46 8.91
CA LEU A 9 6.21 -0.65 7.46
C LEU A 9 5.22 -1.73 7.01
N GLN A 10 5.10 -2.82 7.76
CA GLN A 10 4.17 -3.89 7.48
C GLN A 10 2.71 -3.41 7.59
N ILE A 11 2.36 -2.66 8.64
CA ILE A 11 1.02 -2.08 8.78
C ILE A 11 0.71 -1.18 7.59
N ILE A 12 1.62 -0.27 7.21
CA ILE A 12 1.34 0.66 6.10
C ILE A 12 1.15 -0.10 4.77
N THR A 13 1.97 -1.11 4.51
CA THR A 13 1.90 -1.86 3.25
C THR A 13 0.69 -2.80 3.20
N VAL A 14 0.39 -3.51 4.29
CA VAL A 14 -0.68 -4.52 4.34
C VAL A 14 -2.05 -3.89 4.61
N ASP A 15 -2.13 -2.94 5.54
CA ASP A 15 -3.41 -2.39 6.01
C ASP A 15 -3.78 -1.09 5.32
N PHE A 16 -2.82 -0.37 4.72
CA PHE A 16 -3.13 0.84 3.93
C PHE A 16 -2.97 0.61 2.43
N PHE A 17 -1.80 0.19 1.92
CA PHE A 17 -1.59 0.07 0.47
C PHE A 17 -2.44 -1.03 -0.15
N THR A 18 -2.35 -2.25 0.38
CA THR A 18 -3.16 -3.39 -0.11
C THR A 18 -4.65 -3.10 0.06
N ALA A 19 -5.07 -2.58 1.22
CA ALA A 19 -6.46 -2.26 1.47
C ALA A 19 -7.01 -1.14 0.56
N PHE A 20 -6.20 -0.12 0.27
CA PHE A 20 -6.55 0.92 -0.70
C PHE A 20 -6.69 0.35 -2.11
N GLY A 21 -5.80 -0.56 -2.53
CA GLY A 21 -5.94 -1.23 -3.82
C GLY A 21 -7.25 -2.01 -3.93
N LEU A 22 -7.60 -2.78 -2.89
CA LEU A 22 -8.86 -3.52 -2.81
C LEU A 22 -10.07 -2.57 -2.80
N TYR A 23 -10.03 -1.52 -1.98
CA TYR A 23 -11.04 -0.48 -1.92
C TYR A 23 -11.23 0.21 -3.27
N SER A 24 -10.14 0.52 -3.98
CA SER A 24 -10.19 1.22 -5.26
C SER A 24 -10.90 0.38 -6.33
N ILE A 25 -10.64 -0.93 -6.38
CA ILE A 25 -11.37 -1.86 -7.25
C ILE A 25 -12.86 -1.87 -6.88
N LEU A 26 -13.18 -2.02 -5.58
CA LEU A 26 -14.56 -2.01 -5.11
C LEU A 26 -15.28 -0.70 -5.44
N PHE A 27 -14.63 0.44 -5.22
CA PHE A 27 -15.15 1.76 -5.54
C PHE A 27 -15.48 1.89 -7.03
N LEU A 28 -14.60 1.43 -7.92
CA LEU A 28 -14.85 1.46 -9.36
C LEU A 28 -16.09 0.66 -9.73
N ILE A 29 -16.24 -0.55 -9.19
CA ILE A 29 -17.43 -1.39 -9.41
C ILE A 29 -18.69 -0.69 -8.89
N VAL A 30 -18.67 -0.18 -7.66
CA VAL A 30 -19.82 0.50 -7.05
C VAL A 30 -20.18 1.79 -7.79
N SER A 31 -19.19 2.54 -8.28
CA SER A 31 -19.39 3.81 -9.00
C SER A 31 -20.15 3.67 -10.32
N ILE A 32 -20.14 2.47 -10.92
CA ILE A 32 -20.93 2.15 -12.12
C ILE A 32 -22.42 2.19 -11.79
N PHE A 33 -22.82 1.69 -10.61
CA PHE A 33 -24.22 1.57 -10.21
C PHE A 33 -24.72 2.75 -9.37
N ILE A 34 -23.86 3.34 -8.52
CA ILE A 34 -24.24 4.36 -7.54
C ILE A 34 -23.51 5.66 -7.83
N LYS A 35 -24.24 6.68 -8.29
CA LYS A 35 -23.69 8.02 -8.62
C LYS A 35 -23.95 9.06 -7.52
N LYS A 36 -23.85 8.68 -6.25
CA LYS A 36 -24.08 9.60 -5.12
C LYS A 36 -22.86 10.52 -4.91
N PRO A 37 -23.05 11.82 -4.66
CA PRO A 37 -21.94 12.76 -4.44
C PRO A 37 -21.11 12.42 -3.20
N ILE A 38 -21.73 11.79 -2.19
CA ILE A 38 -21.07 11.35 -0.96
C ILE A 38 -19.99 10.30 -1.27
N LEU A 39 -20.25 9.38 -2.21
CA LEU A 39 -19.31 8.32 -2.58
C LEU A 39 -18.02 8.90 -3.16
N TYR A 40 -18.13 9.88 -4.05
CA TYR A 40 -16.97 10.56 -4.64
C TYR A 40 -16.20 11.41 -3.62
N LYS A 41 -16.88 11.99 -2.62
CA LYS A 41 -16.21 12.69 -1.52
C LYS A 41 -15.38 11.74 -0.66
N ILE A 42 -15.90 10.54 -0.35
CA ILE A 42 -15.16 9.52 0.39
C ILE A 42 -13.90 9.10 -0.39
N ASP A 43 -14.03 8.87 -1.70
CA ASP A 43 -12.87 8.51 -2.54
C ASP A 43 -11.81 9.63 -2.58
N GLU A 44 -12.23 10.90 -2.67
CA GLU A 44 -11.29 12.02 -2.66
C GLU A 44 -10.47 12.08 -1.36
N GLU A 45 -11.11 11.81 -0.21
CA GLU A 45 -10.41 11.77 1.07
C GLU A 45 -9.57 10.49 1.23
N ALA A 46 -10.02 9.35 0.69
CA ALA A 46 -9.21 8.12 0.65
C ALA A 46 -7.92 8.30 -0.17
N VAL A 47 -8.00 9.00 -1.31
CA VAL A 47 -6.85 9.36 -2.14
C VAL A 47 -5.88 10.30 -1.40
N LYS A 48 -6.40 11.28 -0.65
CA LYS A 48 -5.54 12.17 0.15
C LYS A 48 -4.85 11.40 1.27
N PHE A 49 -5.58 10.53 1.96
CA PHE A 49 -5.06 9.68 3.04
C PHE A 49 -3.95 8.75 2.53
N ILE A 50 -4.18 7.99 1.44
CA ILE A 50 -3.16 7.07 0.92
C ILE A 50 -1.91 7.80 0.45
N SER A 51 -2.08 9.02 -0.06
CA SER A 51 -0.95 9.84 -0.49
C SER A 51 -0.10 10.33 0.68
N LEU A 52 -0.73 10.63 1.82
CA LEU A 52 -0.03 10.93 3.07
C LEU A 52 0.65 9.67 3.63
N ALA A 53 -0.06 8.52 3.65
CA ALA A 53 0.51 7.25 4.07
C ALA A 53 1.74 6.86 3.23
N GLY A 54 1.73 7.17 1.93
CA GLY A 54 2.89 7.00 1.04
C GLY A 54 4.13 7.78 1.46
N VAL A 55 3.97 9.05 1.86
CA VAL A 55 5.06 9.88 2.38
C VAL A 55 5.59 9.33 3.70
N ILE A 56 4.69 8.94 4.62
CA ILE A 56 5.07 8.34 5.91
C ILE A 56 5.85 7.04 5.68
N TYR A 57 5.35 6.15 4.82
CA TYR A 57 6.00 4.91 4.46
C TYR A 57 7.44 5.14 3.99
N PHE A 58 7.62 6.01 3.00
CA PHE A 58 8.95 6.25 2.43
C PHE A 58 9.89 6.88 3.46
N THR A 59 9.39 7.78 4.30
CA THR A 59 10.16 8.39 5.38
C THR A 59 10.60 7.35 6.42
N VAL A 60 9.67 6.50 6.89
CA VAL A 60 9.95 5.42 7.84
C VAL A 60 10.93 4.42 7.23
N TRP A 61 10.80 4.12 5.94
CA TRP A 61 11.68 3.19 5.24
C TRP A 61 13.12 3.72 5.18
N ILE A 62 13.30 5.00 4.85
CA ILE A 62 14.61 5.67 4.87
C ILE A 62 15.19 5.73 6.29
N ILE A 63 14.39 6.12 7.30
CA ILE A 63 14.83 6.10 8.70
C ILE A 63 15.24 4.68 9.11
N GLY A 64 14.48 3.68 8.68
CA GLY A 64 14.78 2.28 8.88
C GLY A 64 16.19 1.96 8.43
N ILE A 65 16.55 2.30 7.20
CA ILE A 65 17.90 2.09 6.67
C ILE A 65 18.98 2.64 7.61
N PHE A 66 18.83 3.86 8.11
CA PHE A 66 19.82 4.45 9.03
C PHE A 66 19.89 3.71 10.38
N VAL A 67 18.74 3.32 10.95
CA VAL A 67 18.68 2.57 12.21
C VAL A 67 19.28 1.17 12.05
N PHE A 68 18.92 0.46 10.98
CA PHE A 68 19.51 -0.84 10.65
C PHE A 68 21.02 -0.70 10.45
N TYR A 69 21.48 0.30 9.70
CA TYR A 69 22.91 0.54 9.52
C TYR A 69 23.61 0.81 10.85
N ALA A 70 23.07 1.67 11.71
CA ALA A 70 23.70 2.03 12.98
C ALA A 70 23.88 0.82 13.91
N GLU A 71 22.85 -0.01 14.04
CA GLU A 71 22.82 -1.17 14.94
C GLU A 71 23.58 -2.41 14.40
N SER A 72 24.03 -2.42 13.14
CA SER A 72 24.67 -3.58 12.52
C SER A 72 26.17 -3.70 12.81
N ASN A 73 26.68 -4.94 12.81
CA ASN A 73 28.11 -5.21 12.94
C ASN A 73 28.87 -4.80 11.65
N PRO A 74 30.22 -4.72 11.66
CA PRO A 74 30.99 -4.27 10.49
C PRO A 74 30.76 -5.09 9.21
N GLU A 75 30.60 -6.41 9.34
CA GLU A 75 30.33 -7.30 8.20
C GLU A 75 28.95 -7.06 7.60
N GLU A 76 27.91 -6.96 8.44
CA GLU A 76 26.55 -6.64 8.04
C GLU A 76 26.45 -5.25 7.40
N LYS A 77 27.17 -4.26 7.92
CA LYS A 77 27.24 -2.91 7.34
C LYS A 77 27.76 -2.95 5.91
N SER A 78 28.86 -3.68 5.67
CA SER A 78 29.42 -3.86 4.34
C SER A 78 28.46 -4.58 3.40
N ALA A 79 27.84 -5.68 3.87
CA ALA A 79 26.85 -6.42 3.11
C ALA A 79 25.61 -5.57 2.77
N MET A 80 25.15 -4.73 3.69
CA MET A 80 24.00 -3.85 3.50
C MET A 80 24.32 -2.72 2.50
N LEU A 81 25.52 -2.14 2.56
CA LEU A 81 25.97 -1.17 1.56
C LEU A 81 26.08 -1.79 0.17
N ASN A 82 26.64 -2.99 0.07
CA ASN A 82 26.71 -3.71 -1.20
C ASN A 82 25.31 -4.06 -1.75
N ARG A 83 24.37 -4.39 -0.88
CA ARG A 83 22.97 -4.59 -1.26
C ARG A 83 22.30 -3.31 -1.76
N MET A 84 22.61 -2.16 -1.15
CA MET A 84 21.99 -0.87 -1.48
C MET A 84 22.62 -0.16 -2.68
N PHE A 85 23.89 -0.42 -3.01
CA PHE A 85 24.65 0.30 -4.04
C PHE A 85 25.48 -0.60 -4.97
N GLY A 86 25.53 -1.91 -4.73
CA GLY A 86 26.20 -2.87 -5.60
C GLY A 86 25.33 -3.27 -6.79
N GLU A 87 25.71 -4.33 -7.51
CA GLU A 87 25.13 -4.70 -8.81
C GLU A 87 23.59 -4.84 -8.82
N TYR A 88 23.01 -5.36 -7.73
CA TYR A 88 21.57 -5.61 -7.60
C TYR A 88 20.81 -4.55 -6.80
N TRP A 89 21.34 -3.33 -6.69
CA TRP A 89 20.76 -2.26 -5.90
C TRP A 89 19.29 -1.95 -6.26
N PHE A 90 18.95 -2.04 -7.55
CA PHE A 90 17.60 -1.82 -8.04
C PHE A 90 16.56 -2.70 -7.33
N GLY A 91 16.92 -3.91 -6.91
CA GLY A 91 16.01 -4.82 -6.20
C GLY A 91 15.49 -4.24 -4.88
N ILE A 92 16.33 -3.50 -4.15
CA ILE A 92 15.97 -2.91 -2.86
C ILE A 92 15.22 -1.60 -3.02
N TRP A 93 15.60 -0.79 -4.00
CA TRP A 93 15.03 0.55 -4.18
C TRP A 93 13.74 0.54 -5.00
N SER A 94 13.57 -0.40 -5.93
CA SER A 94 12.44 -0.41 -6.87
C SER A 94 11.08 -0.47 -6.18
N GLN A 95 10.88 -1.41 -5.24
CA GLN A 95 9.62 -1.59 -4.54
C GLN A 95 9.17 -0.36 -3.73
N PRO A 96 9.99 0.19 -2.81
CA PRO A 96 9.58 1.33 -1.99
C PRO A 96 9.38 2.59 -2.84
N ILE A 97 10.21 2.80 -3.87
CA ILE A 97 10.05 3.93 -4.80
C ILE A 97 8.76 3.78 -5.61
N LEU A 98 8.44 2.58 -6.08
CA LEU A 98 7.20 2.32 -6.82
C LEU A 98 5.97 2.67 -5.98
N TRP A 99 5.85 2.14 -4.76
CA TRP A 99 4.71 2.45 -3.89
C TRP A 99 4.63 3.93 -3.52
N PHE A 100 5.77 4.56 -3.23
CA PHE A 100 5.81 6.00 -3.02
C PHE A 100 5.32 6.77 -4.26
N ALA A 101 5.87 6.49 -5.44
CA ALA A 101 5.50 7.15 -6.68
C ALA A 101 4.01 6.99 -7.01
N LEU A 102 3.47 5.77 -6.90
CA LEU A 102 2.05 5.50 -7.16
C LEU A 102 1.14 6.31 -6.23
N THR A 103 1.44 6.34 -4.93
CA THR A 103 0.66 7.10 -3.94
C THR A 103 0.78 8.62 -4.13
N GLN A 104 1.90 9.11 -4.66
CA GLN A 104 2.06 10.53 -4.99
C GLN A 104 1.34 10.90 -6.30
N LEU A 105 1.38 10.04 -7.31
CA LEU A 105 0.72 10.27 -8.61
C LEU A 105 -0.80 10.39 -8.46
N LEU A 106 -1.41 9.72 -7.48
CA LEU A 106 -2.84 9.83 -7.19
C LEU A 106 -3.29 11.23 -6.76
N ARG A 107 -2.37 12.11 -6.32
CA ARG A 107 -2.68 13.53 -6.03
C ARG A 107 -3.18 14.27 -7.26
N PHE A 108 -2.72 13.87 -8.45
CA PHE A 108 -3.16 14.48 -9.69
C PHE A 108 -4.58 14.02 -10.02
N LYS A 109 -5.52 14.96 -10.05
CA LYS A 109 -6.94 14.67 -10.38
C LYS A 109 -7.12 13.96 -11.72
N LYS A 110 -6.21 14.16 -12.68
CA LYS A 110 -6.21 13.45 -13.98
C LYS A 110 -5.94 11.96 -13.82
N VAL A 111 -5.10 11.57 -12.85
CA VAL A 111 -4.73 10.18 -12.57
C VAL A 111 -5.80 9.53 -11.69
N SER A 112 -6.17 10.16 -10.58
CA SER A 112 -7.12 9.56 -9.63
C SER A 112 -8.55 9.39 -10.18
N LYS A 113 -8.97 10.23 -11.13
CA LYS A 113 -10.28 10.09 -11.79
C LYS A 113 -10.31 9.11 -12.96
N ASN A 114 -9.15 8.66 -13.44
CA ASN A 114 -9.09 7.74 -14.57
C ASN A 114 -9.17 6.29 -14.07
N ALA A 115 -10.22 5.57 -14.48
CA ALA A 115 -10.46 4.20 -14.08
C ALA A 115 -9.29 3.25 -14.44
N LEU A 116 -8.67 3.42 -15.61
CA LEU A 116 -7.58 2.56 -16.06
C LEU A 116 -6.35 2.72 -15.16
N PHE A 117 -5.94 3.96 -14.89
CA PHE A 117 -4.84 4.22 -13.96
C PHE A 117 -5.15 3.71 -12.55
N ARG A 118 -6.39 3.87 -12.07
CA ARG A 118 -6.82 3.32 -10.77
C ARG A 118 -6.70 1.80 -10.71
N ILE A 119 -7.11 1.06 -11.75
CA ILE A 119 -6.99 -0.40 -11.79
C ILE A 119 -5.53 -0.83 -11.74
N VAL A 120 -4.69 -0.26 -12.61
CA VAL A 120 -3.26 -0.59 -12.67
C VAL A 120 -2.57 -0.30 -11.34
N PHE A 121 -2.83 0.86 -10.75
CA PHE A 121 -2.22 1.25 -9.47
C PHE A 121 -2.70 0.37 -8.33
N SER A 122 -3.97 -0.03 -8.34
CA SER A 122 -4.53 -0.94 -7.34
C SER A 122 -3.81 -2.29 -7.35
N PHE A 123 -3.56 -2.84 -8.54
CA PHE A 123 -2.81 -4.08 -8.68
C PHE A 123 -1.37 -3.97 -8.17
N LEU A 124 -0.66 -2.89 -8.54
CA LEU A 124 0.72 -2.64 -8.11
C LEU A 124 0.85 -2.34 -6.61
N LEU A 125 -0.21 -1.87 -5.96
CA LEU A 125 -0.25 -1.67 -4.50
C LEU A 125 -0.58 -2.96 -3.73
N ILE A 126 -1.34 -3.88 -4.34
CA ILE A 126 -1.67 -5.19 -3.75
C ILE A 126 -0.50 -6.17 -3.90
N VAL A 127 0.11 -6.23 -5.08
CA VAL A 127 1.14 -7.20 -5.42
C VAL A 127 2.51 -6.54 -5.32
N SER A 128 3.37 -7.05 -4.44
CA SER A 128 4.78 -6.66 -4.45
C SER A 128 5.51 -7.30 -5.65
N ILE A 129 6.55 -6.63 -6.15
CA ILE A 129 7.45 -7.11 -7.20
C ILE A 129 8.00 -8.50 -6.83
N GLU A 130 8.37 -8.70 -5.57
CA GLU A 130 8.82 -10.01 -5.06
C GLU A 130 7.74 -11.09 -5.25
N ARG A 131 6.50 -10.82 -4.84
CA ARG A 131 5.38 -11.77 -5.00
C ARG A 131 5.04 -12.01 -6.46
N PHE A 132 5.15 -10.98 -7.29
CA PHE A 132 4.97 -11.09 -8.73
C PHE A 132 6.05 -11.98 -9.38
N MET A 133 7.31 -11.82 -8.98
CA MET A 133 8.42 -12.66 -9.45
C MET A 133 8.25 -14.12 -9.00
N ILE A 134 7.90 -14.36 -7.73
CA ILE A 134 7.62 -15.71 -7.22
C ILE A 134 6.49 -16.33 -8.05
N PHE A 135 5.38 -15.61 -8.24
CA PHE A 135 4.25 -16.09 -9.03
C PHE A 135 4.65 -16.46 -10.47
N ILE A 136 5.43 -15.62 -11.15
CA ILE A 136 5.93 -15.91 -12.51
C ILE A 136 6.84 -17.15 -12.52
N ILE A 137 7.77 -17.26 -11.58
CA ILE A 137 8.70 -18.40 -11.50
C ILE A 137 7.93 -19.69 -11.25
N THR A 138 6.94 -19.67 -10.36
CA THR A 138 6.06 -20.81 -10.09
C THR A 138 5.28 -21.21 -11.35
N LEU A 139 4.63 -20.27 -12.03
CA LEU A 139 3.96 -20.54 -13.30
C LEU A 139 4.89 -21.09 -14.40
N HIS A 140 6.16 -20.64 -14.42
CA HIS A 140 7.16 -21.12 -15.36
C HIS A 140 7.79 -22.47 -14.96
N ARG A 141 7.51 -23.02 -13.77
CA ARG A 141 8.01 -24.35 -13.38
C ARG A 141 6.93 -25.42 -13.39
N ASP A 142 5.66 -25.02 -13.45
CA ASP A 142 4.49 -25.92 -13.50
C ASP A 142 4.04 -26.28 -14.92
N TYR A 143 4.98 -26.54 -15.85
CA TYR A 143 4.67 -26.86 -17.25
C TYR A 143 4.30 -28.32 -17.53
N LEU A 144 4.47 -29.24 -16.57
CA LEU A 144 4.02 -30.63 -16.75
C LEU A 144 2.57 -30.79 -16.26
N PRO A 145 1.62 -31.24 -17.12
CA PRO A 145 0.26 -31.56 -16.68
C PRO A 145 0.21 -32.62 -15.57
N SER A 146 1.26 -33.43 -15.41
CA SER A 146 1.38 -34.46 -14.38
C SER A 146 1.74 -33.92 -13.00
N SER A 147 2.24 -32.68 -12.87
CA SER A 147 2.48 -32.02 -11.58
C SER A 147 1.27 -31.22 -11.10
N TRP A 148 0.17 -31.22 -11.86
CA TRP A 148 -1.12 -30.72 -11.42
C TRP A 148 -1.72 -31.72 -10.44
N THR A 149 -1.17 -31.79 -9.24
CA THR A 149 -1.89 -32.39 -8.13
C THR A 149 -3.06 -31.46 -7.86
N MET A 150 -4.28 -31.92 -8.15
CA MET A 150 -5.45 -31.35 -7.49
C MET A 150 -5.21 -31.56 -6.00
N TYR A 151 -4.78 -30.51 -5.31
CA TYR A 151 -4.87 -30.43 -3.85
C TYR A 151 -6.35 -30.60 -3.52
N ARG A 152 -6.72 -31.85 -3.26
CA ARG A 152 -8.05 -32.25 -2.79
C ARG A 152 -8.05 -32.25 -1.27
N ASP A 153 -7.44 -31.23 -0.67
CA ASP A 153 -7.67 -30.84 0.72
C ASP A 153 -8.78 -29.79 0.71
N LEU A 154 -10.01 -30.30 0.57
CA LEU A 154 -11.25 -29.55 0.73
C LEU A 154 -11.52 -29.13 2.19
N ASP A 155 -10.50 -29.13 3.06
CA ASP A 155 -10.54 -28.57 4.41
C ASP A 155 -9.89 -27.17 4.52
N ILE A 156 -9.41 -26.62 3.40
CA ILE A 156 -8.89 -25.24 3.32
C ILE A 156 -9.69 -24.43 2.29
N TYR A 157 -11.01 -24.43 2.41
CA TYR A 157 -11.67 -23.15 2.18
C TYR A 157 -11.21 -22.25 3.33
N PRO A 158 -10.55 -21.10 3.09
CA PRO A 158 -10.46 -20.10 4.13
C PRO A 158 -11.92 -19.69 4.32
N SER A 159 -12.58 -20.25 5.34
CA SER A 159 -14.02 -20.11 5.56
C SER A 159 -14.48 -18.65 5.61
N ASN A 160 -13.52 -17.72 5.68
CA ASN A 160 -13.69 -16.28 5.75
C ASN A 160 -12.71 -15.46 4.88
N PHE A 161 -12.20 -15.94 3.73
CA PHE A 161 -11.33 -15.09 2.85
C PHE A 161 -12.02 -13.78 2.47
N PHE A 162 -13.28 -13.87 2.07
CA PHE A 162 -14.12 -12.72 1.74
C PHE A 162 -14.28 -11.78 2.93
N LEU A 163 -14.53 -12.33 4.13
CA LEU A 163 -14.64 -11.57 5.36
C LEU A 163 -13.32 -10.86 5.70
N ALA A 164 -12.18 -11.52 5.52
CA ALA A 164 -10.86 -10.92 5.75
C ALA A 164 -10.60 -9.74 4.80
N LEU A 165 -10.96 -9.88 3.52
CA LEU A 165 -10.85 -8.81 2.52
C LEU A 165 -11.76 -7.62 2.88
N LEU A 166 -13.01 -7.90 3.28
CA LEU A 166 -13.96 -6.89 3.72
C LEU A 166 -13.46 -6.16 4.97
N MET A 167 -12.95 -6.90 5.96
CA MET A 167 -12.41 -6.33 7.20
C MET A 167 -11.24 -5.38 6.92
N LYS A 168 -10.35 -5.70 5.97
CA LYS A 168 -9.27 -4.79 5.56
C LYS A 168 -9.81 -3.49 4.99
N ILE A 169 -10.80 -3.56 4.11
CA ILE A 169 -11.44 -2.37 3.53
C ILE A 169 -12.13 -1.55 4.63
N MET A 170 -12.80 -2.20 5.58
CA MET A 170 -13.46 -1.51 6.71
C MET A 170 -12.45 -0.78 7.59
N VAL A 171 -11.37 -1.44 8.01
CA VAL A 171 -10.30 -0.82 8.81
C VAL A 171 -9.70 0.36 8.05
N PHE A 172 -9.40 0.19 6.76
CA PHE A 172 -8.91 1.28 5.92
C PHE A 172 -9.87 2.49 5.90
N LEU A 173 -11.17 2.25 5.70
CA LEU A 173 -12.18 3.33 5.70
C LEU A 173 -12.32 4.01 7.07
N LEU A 174 -12.16 3.28 8.17
CA LEU A 174 -12.11 3.86 9.51
C LEU A 174 -10.95 4.85 9.64
N PHE A 175 -9.75 4.49 9.17
CA PHE A 175 -8.60 5.41 9.16
C PHE A 175 -8.81 6.62 8.25
N VAL A 176 -9.45 6.45 7.08
CA VAL A 176 -9.84 7.58 6.22
C VAL A 176 -10.81 8.53 6.95
N GLY A 177 -11.76 7.97 7.70
CA GLY A 177 -12.69 8.74 8.54
C GLY A 177 -11.98 9.53 9.64
N ILE A 178 -11.05 8.90 10.36
CA ILE A 178 -10.22 9.55 11.39
C ILE A 178 -9.40 10.69 10.77
N TYR A 179 -8.73 10.43 9.64
CA TYR A 179 -7.98 11.43 8.90
C TYR A 179 -8.84 12.64 8.52
N TYR A 180 -10.04 12.40 8.01
CA TYR A 180 -10.99 13.45 7.64
C TYR A 180 -11.42 14.30 8.84
N LEU A 181 -11.70 13.67 9.99
CA LEU A 181 -12.05 14.37 11.22
C LEU A 181 -10.90 15.28 11.70
N VAL A 182 -9.67 14.74 11.73
CA VAL A 182 -8.47 15.51 12.13
C VAL A 182 -8.26 16.70 11.19
N LYS A 183 -8.36 16.49 9.87
CA LYS A 183 -8.23 17.55 8.87
C LYS A 183 -9.22 18.70 9.10
N ILE A 184 -10.50 18.38 9.36
CA ILE A 184 -11.51 19.41 9.67
C ILE A 184 -11.13 20.22 10.91
N GLN A 185 -10.65 19.57 11.97
CA GLN A 185 -10.27 20.27 13.20
C GLN A 185 -9.09 21.22 12.95
N ILE A 186 -8.09 20.80 12.18
CA ILE A 186 -6.95 21.64 11.80
C ILE A 186 -7.42 22.85 10.98
N GLU A 187 -8.33 22.64 10.02
CA GLU A 187 -8.90 23.72 9.21
C GLU A 187 -9.68 24.74 10.05
N LYS A 188 -10.44 24.29 11.06
CA LYS A 188 -11.15 25.18 11.99
C LYS A 188 -10.18 26.05 12.79
N ILE A 189 -9.16 25.44 13.40
CA ILE A 189 -8.13 26.15 14.19
C ILE A 189 -7.41 27.19 13.33
N THR A 190 -7.05 26.82 12.11
CA THR A 190 -6.34 27.71 11.18
C THR A 190 -7.20 28.91 10.75
N LYS A 191 -8.52 28.70 10.58
CA LYS A 191 -9.46 29.78 10.25
C LYS A 191 -9.65 30.75 11.40
N THR A 192 -9.80 30.26 12.64
CA THR A 192 -9.90 31.12 13.82
C THR A 192 -8.68 32.04 13.95
N LYS A 193 -7.47 31.47 13.79
CA LYS A 193 -6.21 32.22 13.89
C LYS A 193 -6.01 33.27 12.78
N ARG A 194 -6.68 33.12 11.63
CA ARG A 194 -6.67 34.11 10.53
C ARG A 194 -7.65 35.26 10.75
N ILE A 195 -8.62 35.12 11.64
CA ILE A 195 -9.59 36.18 11.96
C ILE A 195 -9.06 37.07 13.10
N GLU A 196 -8.17 36.53 13.93
CA GLU A 196 -7.52 37.24 15.04
C GLU A 196 -6.30 38.08 14.64
N ASN A 197 -5.79 37.91 13.41
CA ASN A 197 -4.69 38.69 12.82
C ASN A 197 -5.23 39.62 11.73
#